data_AF-A0A1A8GN02-F1
#
_entry.id   AF-A0A1A8GN02-F1
#
_cell.length_a   1.000
_cell.length_b   1.000
_cell.length_c   1.000
_cell.angle_alpha   90.00
_cell.angle_beta   90.00
_cell.angle_gamma   90.00
#
_symmetry.space_group_name_H-M   'P 1'
#
loop_
_entity.id
_entity.type
_entity.pdbx_description
1 polymer ?
#
loop_
_entity_poly.entity_id
_entity_poly.type
_entity_poly.pdbx_seq_one_letter_code
_entity_poly.pdbx_strand_id
1 'polypeptide(L)'
;RCCSSESISTGDHLSSTTDKYRNLQKYFVRRLKATYQSFSKMPDHSVVCGHHHVYVVKDDAIYRVDQRDGEQEPENVVSLKQASRKEGTSRVENEESFLWTTQRIRLSPQEKHLATTLKSCHKEEQIKCVVVRLGSKSSPHRIICELEGVLSFEWATDDALFYTTLEGLRSSSVFRLDLTSDGSKITPVYEQTQP
;
A
#
# COMPACT_ATOMS: atom_id res chain seq x y z
N ARG A 1 56.20 51.70 -13.02
CA ARG A 1 55.91 50.25 -13.04
C ARG A 1 54.41 50.10 -12.96
N CYS A 2 53.82 49.52 -13.99
CA CYS A 2 52.38 49.46 -14.22
C CYS A 2 51.66 48.60 -13.18
N CYS A 3 50.47 49.04 -12.76
CA CYS A 3 49.50 48.23 -12.04
C CYS A 3 48.68 47.46 -13.08
N SER A 4 48.77 46.13 -13.08
CA SER A 4 47.89 45.27 -13.88
C SER A 4 46.67 44.93 -13.04
N SER A 5 45.52 45.49 -13.39
CA SER A 5 44.23 45.10 -12.83
C SER A 5 43.80 43.78 -13.45
N GLU A 6 43.88 42.68 -12.70
CA GLU A 6 43.26 41.42 -13.07
C GLU A 6 41.74 41.55 -12.88
N SER A 7 41.03 41.76 -13.98
CA SER A 7 39.57 41.58 -14.02
C SER A 7 39.26 40.10 -13.91
N ILE A 8 38.88 39.64 -12.72
CA ILE A 8 38.35 38.29 -12.51
C ILE A 8 37.02 38.18 -13.27
N SER A 9 37.03 37.44 -14.38
CA SER A 9 35.83 37.06 -15.13
C SER A 9 34.95 36.15 -14.27
N THR A 10 34.00 36.76 -13.56
CA THR A 10 33.01 36.06 -12.73
C THR A 10 31.94 35.35 -13.59
N GLY A 11 31.81 35.70 -14.87
CA GLY A 11 30.83 35.10 -15.80
C GLY A 11 31.17 33.67 -16.24
N ASP A 12 32.44 33.40 -16.53
CA ASP A 12 32.88 32.09 -17.05
C ASP A 12 32.91 30.99 -15.98
N HIS A 13 33.09 31.38 -14.72
CA HIS A 13 33.09 30.45 -13.59
C HIS A 13 31.68 29.99 -13.20
N LEU A 14 30.67 30.85 -13.39
CA LEU A 14 29.26 30.53 -13.14
C LEU A 14 28.66 29.64 -14.24
N SER A 15 29.01 29.89 -15.51
CA SER A 15 28.58 29.08 -16.66
C SER A 15 29.16 27.66 -16.62
N SER A 16 30.46 27.53 -16.36
CA SER A 16 31.13 26.22 -16.24
C SER A 16 30.59 25.38 -15.07
N THR A 17 30.24 26.03 -13.96
CA THR A 17 29.64 25.36 -12.79
C THR A 17 28.21 24.89 -13.08
N THR A 18 27.40 25.69 -13.76
CA THR A 18 26.04 25.29 -14.16
C THR A 18 26.07 24.14 -15.18
N ASP A 19 27.01 24.15 -16.12
CA ASP A 19 27.17 23.05 -17.08
C ASP A 19 27.66 21.76 -16.43
N LYS A 20 28.51 21.85 -15.40
CA LYS A 20 28.89 20.70 -14.57
C LYS A 20 27.67 20.08 -13.89
N TYR A 21 26.81 20.87 -13.25
CA TYR A 21 25.60 20.35 -12.61
C TYR A 21 24.60 19.76 -13.61
N ARG A 22 24.45 20.39 -14.78
CA ARG A 22 23.61 19.88 -15.87
C ARG A 22 24.09 18.52 -16.38
N ASN A 23 25.41 18.36 -16.50
CA ASN A 23 26.02 17.09 -16.90
C ASN A 23 25.84 16.02 -15.82
N LEU A 24 25.95 16.39 -14.54
CA LEU A 24 25.72 15.50 -13.41
C LEU A 24 24.26 15.03 -13.34
N GLN A 25 23.31 15.94 -13.54
CA GLN A 25 21.88 15.60 -13.62
C GLN A 25 21.60 14.62 -14.77
N LYS A 26 22.14 14.88 -15.97
CA LYS A 26 22.00 13.96 -17.12
C LYS A 26 22.58 12.58 -16.81
N TYR A 27 23.74 12.54 -16.15
CA TYR A 27 24.38 11.30 -15.73
C TYR A 27 23.51 10.53 -14.74
N PHE A 28 23.02 11.18 -13.67
CA PHE A 28 22.15 10.54 -12.69
C PHE A 28 20.84 10.05 -13.28
N VAL A 29 20.18 10.83 -14.15
CA VAL A 29 18.95 10.38 -14.82
C VAL A 29 19.20 9.15 -15.69
N ARG A 30 20.30 9.11 -16.45
CA ARG A 30 20.67 7.93 -17.26
C ARG A 30 20.92 6.72 -16.37
N ARG A 31 21.69 6.89 -15.30
CA ARG A 31 22.00 5.82 -14.35
C ARG A 31 20.74 5.30 -13.65
N LEU A 32 19.86 6.19 -13.19
CA LEU A 32 18.59 5.83 -12.56
C LEU A 32 17.71 5.03 -13.53
N LYS A 33 17.58 5.46 -14.79
CA LYS A 33 16.82 4.73 -15.81
C LYS A 33 17.40 3.33 -16.07
N ALA A 34 18.73 3.23 -16.19
CA ALA A 34 19.40 1.95 -16.40
C ALA A 34 19.20 1.00 -15.21
N THR A 35 19.35 1.49 -13.98
CA THR A 35 19.08 0.73 -12.76
C THR A 35 17.62 0.32 -12.67
N TYR A 36 16.68 1.24 -12.93
CA TYR A 36 15.26 0.88 -12.92
C TYR A 36 14.95 -0.22 -13.94
N GLN A 37 15.45 -0.11 -15.18
CA GLN A 37 15.27 -1.12 -16.22
C GLN A 37 15.89 -2.48 -15.87
N SER A 38 16.99 -2.51 -15.11
CA SER A 38 17.57 -3.79 -14.66
C SER A 38 16.69 -4.51 -13.64
N PHE A 39 15.89 -3.77 -12.87
CA PHE A 39 14.98 -4.33 -11.87
C PHE A 39 13.51 -4.37 -12.32
N SER A 40 13.12 -3.64 -13.37
CA SER A 40 11.73 -3.55 -13.82
C SER A 40 11.17 -4.87 -14.37
N LYS A 41 12.06 -5.83 -14.69
CA LYS A 41 11.69 -7.18 -15.11
C LYS A 41 11.60 -8.16 -13.94
N MET A 42 12.12 -7.79 -12.77
CA MET A 42 11.86 -8.56 -11.56
C MET A 42 10.43 -8.26 -11.15
N PRO A 43 9.57 -9.28 -10.97
CA PRO A 43 8.24 -9.06 -10.45
C PRO A 43 8.38 -8.45 -9.05
N ASP A 44 8.05 -7.16 -8.92
CA ASP A 44 8.05 -6.40 -7.66
C ASP A 44 6.84 -6.75 -6.78
N HIS A 45 6.20 -7.88 -7.05
CA HIS A 45 5.04 -8.31 -6.32
C HIS A 45 5.52 -8.92 -5.02
N SER A 46 5.25 -8.23 -3.91
CA SER A 46 5.23 -8.89 -2.61
C SER A 46 4.19 -10.00 -2.68
N VAL A 47 4.66 -11.24 -2.81
CA VAL A 47 3.81 -12.41 -2.90
C VAL A 47 3.41 -12.85 -1.50
N VAL A 48 2.12 -13.09 -1.27
CA VAL A 48 1.64 -13.74 -0.04
C VAL A 48 1.21 -15.15 -0.38
N CYS A 49 1.89 -16.14 0.20
CA CYS A 49 1.56 -17.55 0.00
C CYS A 49 0.55 -17.99 1.07
N GLY A 50 -0.62 -18.46 0.63
CA GLY A 50 -1.49 -19.32 1.42
C GLY A 50 -1.09 -20.80 1.26
N HIS A 51 -1.86 -21.66 1.90
CA HIS A 51 -1.88 -23.12 1.73
C HIS A 51 -2.30 -23.52 0.31
N HIS A 52 -3.32 -22.86 -0.27
CA HIS A 52 -3.87 -23.27 -1.57
C HIS A 52 -3.64 -22.25 -2.67
N HIS A 53 -3.53 -20.96 -2.31
CA HIS A 53 -3.44 -19.88 -3.28
C HIS A 53 -2.21 -19.01 -3.06
N VAL A 54 -1.76 -18.39 -4.14
CA VAL A 54 -0.75 -17.34 -4.11
C VAL A 54 -1.43 -16.00 -4.39
N TYR A 55 -1.17 -15.00 -3.56
CA TYR A 55 -1.78 -13.68 -3.64
C TYR A 55 -0.76 -12.67 -4.15
N VAL A 56 -1.19 -11.83 -5.10
CA VAL A 56 -0.35 -10.88 -5.84
C VAL A 56 -1.06 -9.53 -5.91
N VAL A 57 -0.32 -8.46 -5.62
CA VAL A 57 -0.79 -7.09 -5.85
C VAL A 57 -0.39 -6.65 -7.25
N LYS A 58 -1.36 -6.22 -8.05
CA LYS A 58 -1.15 -5.75 -9.43
C LYS A 58 -2.20 -4.69 -9.80
N ASP A 59 -1.78 -3.62 -10.46
CA ASP A 59 -2.64 -2.59 -11.08
C ASP A 59 -3.84 -2.16 -10.20
N ASP A 60 -3.58 -1.84 -8.94
CA ASP A 60 -4.57 -1.45 -7.94
C ASP A 60 -5.60 -2.54 -7.56
N ALA A 61 -5.19 -3.80 -7.59
CA ALA A 61 -5.97 -4.90 -7.06
C ALA A 61 -5.12 -6.00 -6.42
N ILE A 62 -5.78 -6.77 -5.55
CA ILE A 62 -5.25 -8.02 -5.00
C ILE A 62 -5.88 -9.15 -5.78
N TYR A 63 -5.05 -9.99 -6.37
CA TYR A 63 -5.45 -11.20 -7.07
C TYR A 63 -4.97 -12.42 -6.31
N ARG A 64 -5.63 -13.56 -6.54
CA ARG A 64 -5.13 -14.87 -6.11
C ARG A 64 -5.11 -15.87 -7.27
N VAL A 65 -4.19 -16.83 -7.19
CA VAL A 65 -4.04 -17.94 -8.16
C VAL A 65 -3.99 -19.25 -7.38
N ASP A 66 -4.74 -20.28 -7.80
CA ASP A 66 -4.65 -21.62 -7.19
C ASP A 66 -3.30 -22.25 -7.54
N GLN A 67 -2.56 -22.69 -6.53
CA GLN A 67 -1.22 -23.27 -6.71
C GLN A 67 -1.26 -24.64 -7.39
N ARG A 68 -2.40 -25.34 -7.33
CA ARG A 68 -2.56 -26.69 -7.88
C ARG A 68 -2.89 -26.68 -9.35
N ASP A 69 -3.40 -25.56 -9.86
CA ASP A 69 -3.88 -25.41 -11.22
C ASP A 69 -3.32 -24.13 -11.84
N GLY A 70 -2.06 -24.22 -12.29
CA GLY A 70 -1.30 -23.10 -12.81
C GLY A 70 -1.78 -22.52 -14.15
N GLU A 71 -2.83 -23.10 -14.74
CA GLU A 71 -3.44 -22.64 -16.00
C GLU A 71 -4.67 -21.75 -15.76
N GLN A 72 -5.18 -21.64 -14.53
CA GLN A 72 -6.36 -20.80 -14.24
C GLN A 72 -6.01 -19.30 -14.22
N GLU A 73 -6.93 -18.49 -14.74
CA GLU A 73 -6.82 -17.03 -14.67
C GLU A 73 -6.86 -16.53 -13.22
N PRO A 74 -6.06 -15.51 -12.85
CA PRO A 74 -6.08 -14.95 -11.51
C PRO A 74 -7.44 -14.39 -11.09
N GLU A 75 -7.94 -14.79 -9.93
CA GLU A 75 -9.19 -14.32 -9.36
C GLU A 75 -8.99 -12.96 -8.67
N ASN A 76 -9.85 -11.97 -8.97
CA ASN A 76 -9.82 -10.68 -8.27
C ASN A 76 -10.41 -10.83 -6.85
N VAL A 77 -9.60 -10.57 -5.83
CA VAL A 77 -10.00 -10.66 -4.42
C VAL A 77 -10.46 -9.31 -3.90
N VAL A 78 -9.70 -8.25 -4.20
CA VAL A 78 -9.99 -6.88 -3.77
C VAL A 78 -9.66 -5.91 -4.90
N SER A 79 -10.60 -5.05 -5.25
CA SER A 79 -10.35 -3.87 -6.08
C SER A 79 -10.15 -2.65 -5.18
N LEU A 80 -8.98 -1.99 -5.25
CA LEU A 80 -8.70 -0.78 -4.46
C LEU A 80 -9.68 0.36 -4.82
N LYS A 81 -10.20 0.39 -6.04
CA LYS A 81 -11.24 1.35 -6.47
C LYS A 81 -12.58 1.15 -5.77
N GLN A 82 -12.96 -0.11 -5.53
CA GLN A 82 -14.16 -0.43 -4.76
C GLN A 82 -13.95 -0.08 -3.29
N ALA A 83 -12.80 -0.46 -2.75
CA ALA A 83 -12.44 -0.14 -1.38
C ALA A 83 -12.37 1.38 -1.17
N SER A 84 -11.92 2.20 -2.12
CA SER A 84 -11.79 3.65 -1.92
C SER A 84 -13.11 4.43 -1.88
N ARG A 85 -14.24 3.82 -2.27
CA ARG A 85 -15.50 4.53 -2.50
C ARG A 85 -16.24 4.74 -1.17
N LYS A 86 -16.29 5.99 -0.68
CA LYS A 86 -17.23 6.35 0.39
C LYS A 86 -18.66 6.36 -0.15
N GLU A 87 -19.56 5.73 0.57
CA GLU A 87 -21.00 5.75 0.29
C GLU A 87 -21.51 7.20 0.44
N GLY A 88 -21.90 7.85 -0.67
CA GLY A 88 -22.58 9.16 -0.63
C GLY A 88 -21.97 10.31 -1.45
N THR A 89 -20.76 10.22 -2.01
CA THR A 89 -20.24 11.31 -2.87
C THR A 89 -20.60 11.08 -4.35
N SER A 90 -21.55 11.88 -4.82
CA SER A 90 -21.91 11.98 -6.23
C SER A 90 -20.88 12.80 -7.00
N ARG A 91 -20.41 12.20 -8.11
CA ARG A 91 -19.98 12.82 -9.38
C ARG A 91 -18.94 13.96 -9.34
N VAL A 92 -17.84 13.68 -10.04
CA VAL A 92 -16.81 14.61 -10.56
C VAL A 92 -15.90 15.18 -9.48
N GLU A 93 -15.11 14.31 -8.86
CA GLU A 93 -13.79 14.72 -8.40
C GLU A 93 -12.79 14.27 -9.48
N ASN A 94 -11.92 15.20 -9.88
CA ASN A 94 -10.95 15.08 -10.96
C ASN A 94 -10.21 13.74 -10.96
N GLU A 95 -9.70 13.35 -12.14
CA GLU A 95 -8.80 12.22 -12.40
C GLU A 95 -7.46 12.25 -11.62
N GLU A 96 -7.37 12.99 -10.52
CA GLU A 96 -6.43 12.70 -9.44
C GLU A 96 -7.01 11.55 -8.63
N SER A 97 -7.02 10.37 -9.24
CA SER A 97 -7.44 9.13 -8.60
C SER A 97 -6.76 9.03 -7.25
N PHE A 98 -7.53 8.94 -6.17
CA PHE A 98 -7.04 8.57 -4.84
C PHE A 98 -6.24 7.29 -4.98
N LEU A 99 -4.93 7.40 -5.17
CA LEU A 99 -4.07 6.25 -5.38
C LEU A 99 -3.88 5.63 -4.00
N TRP A 100 -4.59 4.53 -3.76
CA TRP A 100 -4.41 3.72 -2.57
C TRP A 100 -3.36 2.67 -2.88
N THR A 101 -2.43 2.48 -1.96
CA THR A 101 -1.44 1.40 -2.04
C THR A 101 -1.71 0.37 -0.97
N THR A 102 -1.59 -0.91 -1.34
CA THR A 102 -1.61 -2.00 -0.38
C THR A 102 -0.30 -2.02 0.40
N GLN A 103 -0.37 -1.89 1.72
CA GLN A 103 0.82 -1.93 2.58
C GLN A 103 1.05 -3.29 3.21
N ARG A 104 -0.03 -4.00 3.55
CA ARG A 104 0.04 -5.25 4.29
C ARG A 104 -1.12 -6.15 3.91
N ILE A 105 -0.85 -7.44 3.75
CA ILE A 105 -1.85 -8.49 3.54
C ILE A 105 -1.62 -9.58 4.59
N ARG A 106 -2.67 -10.02 5.27
CA ARG A 106 -2.67 -11.22 6.13
C ARG A 106 -3.87 -12.11 5.81
N LEU A 107 -3.60 -13.40 5.68
CA LEU A 107 -4.60 -14.44 5.56
C LEU A 107 -4.96 -14.95 6.95
N SER A 108 -6.24 -15.25 7.15
CA SER A 108 -6.67 -15.98 8.33
C SER A 108 -6.11 -17.42 8.29
N PRO A 109 -6.00 -18.13 9.43
CA PRO A 109 -5.31 -19.42 9.51
C PRO A 109 -5.75 -20.46 8.48
N GLN A 110 -7.04 -20.55 8.16
CA GLN A 110 -7.59 -21.48 7.16
C GLN A 110 -7.96 -20.77 5.84
N GLU A 111 -7.44 -19.57 5.59
CA GLU A 111 -7.77 -18.76 4.40
C GLU A 111 -9.27 -18.48 4.22
N LYS A 112 -10.00 -18.39 5.32
CA LYS A 112 -11.42 -17.98 5.29
C LYS A 112 -11.55 -16.50 4.94
N HIS A 113 -10.61 -15.67 5.41
CA HIS A 113 -10.62 -14.24 5.15
C HIS A 113 -9.22 -13.70 4.85
N LEU A 114 -9.20 -12.56 4.16
CA LEU A 114 -8.03 -11.75 3.89
C LEU A 114 -8.22 -10.38 4.55
N ALA A 115 -7.24 -9.92 5.31
CA ALA A 115 -7.17 -8.55 5.81
C ALA A 115 -6.05 -7.81 5.08
N THR A 116 -6.34 -6.59 4.62
CA THR A 116 -5.35 -5.75 3.93
C THR A 116 -5.37 -4.31 4.42
N THR A 117 -4.20 -3.72 4.67
CA THR A 117 -4.07 -2.29 4.89
C THR A 117 -3.94 -1.56 3.56
N LEU A 118 -4.71 -0.49 3.40
CA LEU A 118 -4.65 0.45 2.31
C LEU A 118 -4.18 1.81 2.86
N LYS A 119 -3.18 2.43 2.22
CA LYS A 119 -2.72 3.79 2.54
C LYS A 119 -2.93 4.71 1.34
N SER A 120 -3.50 5.88 1.58
CA SER A 120 -3.62 6.95 0.58
C SER A 120 -2.25 7.56 0.28
N CYS A 121 -1.90 7.70 -1.00
CA CYS A 121 -0.67 8.36 -1.42
C CYS A 121 -0.63 9.87 -1.11
N HIS A 122 -1.79 10.49 -0.86
CA HIS A 122 -1.89 11.95 -0.72
C HIS A 122 -2.04 12.41 0.73
N LYS A 123 -2.44 11.53 1.65
CA LYS A 123 -2.67 11.86 3.06
C LYS A 123 -2.18 10.70 3.92
N GLU A 124 -1.06 10.91 4.62
CA GLU A 124 -0.42 9.85 5.39
C GLU A 124 -1.31 9.26 6.50
N GLU A 125 -2.19 10.09 7.06
CA GLU A 125 -3.13 9.71 8.12
C GLU A 125 -4.32 8.90 7.59
N GLN A 126 -4.54 8.87 6.28
CA GLN A 126 -5.61 8.08 5.66
C GLN A 126 -5.09 6.66 5.40
N ILE A 127 -5.21 5.85 6.44
CA ILE A 127 -4.92 4.43 6.43
C ILE A 127 -6.19 3.70 6.81
N LYS A 128 -6.52 2.61 6.11
CA LYS A 128 -7.63 1.75 6.49
C LYS A 128 -7.33 0.28 6.29
N CYS A 129 -7.96 -0.56 7.10
CA CYS A 129 -7.94 -2.00 6.93
C CYS A 129 -9.26 -2.46 6.30
N VAL A 130 -9.16 -3.28 5.25
CA VAL A 130 -10.29 -3.92 4.61
C VAL A 130 -10.21 -5.41 4.90
N VAL A 131 -11.31 -6.00 5.39
CA VAL A 131 -11.44 -7.43 5.61
C VAL A 131 -12.39 -8.02 4.58
N VAL A 132 -11.90 -9.04 3.87
CA VAL A 132 -12.59 -9.70 2.77
C VAL A 132 -12.82 -11.16 3.13
N ARG A 133 -14.09 -11.58 3.05
CA ARG A 133 -14.44 -13.00 3.08
C ARG A 133 -13.99 -13.62 1.76
N LEU A 134 -13.13 -14.63 1.85
CA LEU A 134 -12.64 -15.34 0.68
C LEU A 134 -13.71 -16.33 0.23
N GLY A 135 -14.11 -16.20 -1.04
CA GLY A 135 -15.09 -17.05 -1.67
C GLY A 135 -14.47 -18.32 -2.26
N SER A 136 -15.32 -19.10 -2.91
CA SER A 136 -14.95 -20.28 -3.70
C SER A 136 -15.49 -20.13 -5.12
N LYS A 137 -15.31 -21.13 -5.99
CA LYS A 137 -15.87 -21.08 -7.36
C LYS A 137 -17.38 -20.80 -7.42
N SER A 138 -18.12 -21.12 -6.36
CA SER A 138 -19.58 -20.88 -6.27
C SER A 138 -19.98 -19.62 -5.52
N SER A 139 -19.04 -18.87 -4.94
CA SER A 139 -19.33 -17.69 -4.13
C SER A 139 -18.31 -16.57 -4.34
N PRO A 140 -18.74 -15.33 -4.64
CA PRO A 140 -17.81 -14.23 -4.87
C PRO A 140 -17.11 -13.78 -3.59
N HIS A 141 -15.93 -13.19 -3.75
CA HIS A 141 -15.25 -12.43 -2.70
C HIS A 141 -16.11 -11.26 -2.25
N ARG A 142 -16.12 -10.98 -0.94
CA ARG A 142 -16.93 -9.89 -0.38
C ARG A 142 -16.19 -9.16 0.72
N ILE A 143 -16.11 -7.83 0.61
CA ILE A 143 -15.71 -6.96 1.70
C ILE A 143 -16.78 -7.05 2.80
N ILE A 144 -16.37 -7.46 3.99
CA ILE A 144 -17.25 -7.67 5.15
C ILE A 144 -17.01 -6.67 6.27
N CYS A 145 -15.87 -5.98 6.28
CA CYS A 145 -15.54 -4.96 7.26
C CYS A 145 -14.53 -3.97 6.69
N GLU A 146 -14.69 -2.69 7.05
CA GLU A 146 -13.71 -1.64 6.82
C GLU A 146 -13.43 -0.92 8.15
N LEU A 147 -12.15 -0.78 8.49
CA LEU A 147 -11.69 -0.17 9.73
C LEU A 147 -10.76 0.99 9.40
N GLU A 148 -11.07 2.18 9.88
CA GLU A 148 -10.25 3.37 9.68
C GLU A 148 -9.08 3.43 10.68
N GLY A 149 -7.99 4.07 10.27
CA GLY A 149 -6.83 4.36 11.12
C GLY A 149 -6.05 3.13 11.57
N VAL A 150 -6.22 1.96 10.95
CA VAL A 150 -5.55 0.73 11.40
C VAL A 150 -4.07 0.74 11.03
N LEU A 151 -3.19 0.75 12.04
CA LEU A 151 -1.74 0.71 11.87
C LEU A 151 -1.25 -0.71 11.61
N SER A 152 -1.71 -1.66 12.42
CA SER A 152 -1.25 -3.04 12.39
C SER A 152 -2.38 -4.00 12.77
N PHE A 153 -2.30 -5.23 12.29
CA PHE A 153 -3.25 -6.28 12.64
C PHE A 153 -2.63 -7.67 12.50
N GLU A 154 -3.17 -8.63 13.26
CA GLU A 154 -2.85 -10.06 13.15
C GLU A 154 -4.08 -10.91 13.45
N TRP A 155 -4.21 -12.03 12.74
CA TRP A 155 -5.26 -13.02 12.98
C TRP A 155 -4.92 -13.88 14.19
N ALA A 156 -5.86 -14.01 15.13
CA ALA A 156 -5.77 -14.99 16.21
C ALA A 156 -6.48 -16.30 15.85
N THR A 157 -7.61 -16.20 15.15
CA THR A 157 -8.36 -17.33 14.58
C THR A 157 -8.91 -16.92 13.22
N ASP A 158 -9.66 -17.79 12.55
CA ASP A 158 -10.34 -17.39 11.32
C ASP A 158 -11.37 -16.28 11.53
N ASP A 159 -11.96 -16.17 12.71
CA ASP A 159 -13.05 -15.23 12.95
C ASP A 159 -12.69 -14.16 14.00
N ALA A 160 -11.41 -14.08 14.40
CA ALA A 160 -10.92 -13.06 15.32
C ALA A 160 -9.61 -12.42 14.83
N LEU A 161 -9.63 -11.11 14.63
CA LEU A 161 -8.49 -10.27 14.24
C LEU A 161 -8.18 -9.27 15.37
N PHE A 162 -6.94 -9.21 15.81
CA PHE A 162 -6.47 -8.14 16.69
C PHE A 162 -5.85 -7.03 15.86
N TYR A 163 -6.12 -5.78 16.20
CA TYR A 163 -5.57 -4.64 15.49
C TYR A 163 -5.29 -3.46 16.40
N THR A 164 -4.37 -2.60 15.95
CA THR A 164 -4.05 -1.33 16.60
C THR A 164 -4.39 -0.18 15.68
N THR A 165 -4.72 0.98 16.27
CA THR A 165 -5.01 2.21 15.54
C THR A 165 -3.86 3.19 15.63
N LEU A 166 -3.76 4.08 14.64
CA LEU A 166 -2.85 5.22 14.62
C LEU A 166 -3.65 6.50 14.85
N GLU A 167 -3.37 7.20 15.95
CA GLU A 167 -3.93 8.51 16.26
C GLU A 167 -2.80 9.45 16.68
N GLY A 168 -2.67 10.60 16.02
CA GLY A 168 -1.58 11.54 16.31
C GLY A 168 -0.18 10.92 16.22
N LEU A 169 0.02 10.02 15.24
CA LEU A 169 1.26 9.23 15.05
C LEU A 169 1.60 8.28 16.22
N ARG A 170 0.63 8.00 17.11
CA ARG A 170 0.78 7.09 18.25
C ARG A 170 -0.21 5.95 18.15
N SER A 171 0.18 4.79 18.66
CA SER A 171 -0.66 3.60 18.80
C SER A 171 -0.75 3.23 20.26
N SER A 172 -1.83 3.63 20.93
CA SER A 172 -2.05 3.39 22.36
C SER A 172 -3.08 2.31 22.66
N SER A 173 -3.87 1.90 21.66
CA SER A 173 -5.01 1.02 21.89
C SER A 173 -4.96 -0.22 21.00
N VAL A 174 -5.38 -1.35 21.57
CA VAL A 174 -5.56 -2.62 20.85
C VAL A 174 -7.02 -3.01 20.92
N PHE A 175 -7.54 -3.42 19.78
CA PHE A 175 -8.92 -3.87 19.61
C PHE A 175 -8.93 -5.30 19.09
N ARG A 176 -10.01 -6.00 19.38
CA ARG A 176 -10.35 -7.29 18.79
C ARG A 176 -11.60 -7.11 17.94
N LEU A 177 -11.48 -7.49 16.67
CA LEU A 177 -12.59 -7.65 15.73
C LEU A 177 -13.02 -9.12 15.73
N ASP A 178 -14.27 -9.38 16.10
CA ASP A 178 -14.92 -10.68 15.96
C ASP A 178 -15.85 -10.67 14.75
N LEU A 179 -15.69 -11.66 13.86
CA LEU A 179 -16.52 -11.86 12.68
C LEU A 179 -17.57 -12.93 12.98
N THR A 180 -18.84 -12.56 12.96
CA THR A 180 -19.96 -13.46 13.24
C THR A 180 -20.86 -13.61 12.01
N SER A 181 -21.82 -14.54 12.07
CA SER A 181 -22.85 -14.67 11.02
C SER A 181 -23.67 -13.40 10.85
N ASP A 182 -23.88 -12.66 11.94
CA ASP A 182 -24.82 -11.55 12.04
C ASP A 182 -24.13 -10.19 11.81
N GLY A 183 -22.81 -10.19 11.64
CA GLY A 183 -22.00 -9.00 11.42
C GLY A 183 -20.66 -9.05 12.13
N SER A 184 -20.04 -7.88 12.31
CA SER A 184 -18.77 -7.72 13.02
C SER A 184 -18.96 -7.04 14.37
N LYS A 185 -18.23 -7.49 15.39
CA LYS A 185 -18.18 -6.85 16.71
C LYS A 185 -16.75 -6.41 17.02
N ILE A 186 -16.59 -5.19 17.53
CA ILE A 186 -15.29 -4.66 17.97
C ILE A 186 -15.30 -4.55 19.49
N THR A 187 -14.23 -5.04 20.12
CA THR A 187 -14.03 -4.98 21.57
C THR A 187 -12.65 -4.39 21.88
N PRO A 188 -12.53 -3.33 22.70
CA PRO A 188 -11.23 -2.86 23.17
C PRO A 188 -10.64 -3.93 24.11
N VAL A 189 -9.36 -4.26 23.94
CA VAL A 189 -8.69 -5.29 24.76
C VAL A 189 -7.49 -4.74 25.53
N TYR A 190 -6.94 -3.61 25.11
CA TYR A 190 -5.85 -2.95 25.81
C TYR A 190 -5.82 -1.46 25.48
N GLU A 191 -5.44 -0.65 26.46
CA GLU A 191 -5.19 0.79 26.31
C GLU A 191 -3.98 1.18 27.16
N GLN A 192 -3.00 1.82 26.53
CA GLN A 192 -1.82 2.36 27.19
C GLN A 192 -2.14 3.75 27.75
N THR A 193 -2.22 3.84 29.08
CA THR A 193 -2.56 5.08 29.80
C THR A 193 -1.36 5.98 30.08
N GLN A 194 -0.12 5.49 29.90
CA GLN A 194 1.10 6.25 30.17
C GLN A 194 2.15 6.03 29.05
N PRO A 195 2.85 7.10 28.60
CA PRO A 195 3.86 7.03 27.54
C PRO A 195 5.10 6.21 27.92
#